data_AF-R0ILP2-F1
#
_entry.id   AF-R0ILP2-F1
#
_cell.length_a   1.000
_cell.length_b   1.000
_cell.length_c   1.000
_cell.angle_alpha   90.00
_cell.angle_beta   90.00
_cell.angle_gamma   90.00
#
_symmetry.space_group_name_H-M   'P 1'
#
loop_
_entity.id
_entity.type
_entity.pdbx_description
1 polymer ?
#
loop_
_entity_poly.entity_id
_entity_poly.type
_entity_poly.pdbx_seq_one_letter_code
_entity_poly.pdbx_strand_id
1 'polypeptide(L)'
;MSEEDYRRHMTQVSGPMTKGLMVKYGIVQWKMLHNTTETRNLMRQLFDDHMINLAEFDCFSQVTFKSIDDYKRMRQDPWYRKQIAGDHVNFADTQRSMMTIGWVTDFIEHGKLVEDVAADNLSEATTTTKLQAAAVIVGSFLSGFMVSLSIIAIPVLVETKTDANQLFHQWTRVYHYGNQLIPGIAIGTFLLYTFACFQRRTAERPKSWRLLALAGLVTVSIIPFTLLIMKPTNDKLFHLESVTRTAKPAEHAGVKAIELKEAEELVVWWASMHAVRSTFPLIGAIIGIVATLWH
;
A
#
# COMPACT_ATOMS: atom_id res chain seq x y z
N MET A 1 -32.10 20.98 30.75
CA MET A 1 -31.67 21.86 29.64
C MET A 1 -32.53 21.60 28.42
N SER A 2 -32.49 22.46 27.39
CA SER A 2 -33.21 22.17 26.14
C SER A 2 -32.56 21.00 25.38
N GLU A 3 -33.31 20.38 24.46
CA GLU A 3 -32.81 19.26 23.63
C GLU A 3 -31.61 19.67 22.77
N GLU A 4 -31.62 20.89 22.21
CA GLU A 4 -30.53 21.41 21.41
C GLU A 4 -29.31 21.76 22.26
N ASP A 5 -29.51 22.31 23.46
CA ASP A 5 -28.42 22.55 24.41
C ASP A 5 -27.73 21.25 24.81
N TYR A 6 -28.51 20.19 25.07
CA TYR A 6 -27.99 18.86 25.38
C TYR A 6 -27.17 18.31 24.22
N ARG A 7 -27.73 18.32 23.00
CA ARG A 7 -27.04 17.84 21.81
C ARG A 7 -25.72 18.59 21.58
N ARG A 8 -25.74 19.91 21.73
CA ARG A 8 -24.56 20.76 21.63
C ARG A 8 -23.52 20.43 22.71
N HIS A 9 -23.92 20.30 23.97
CA HIS A 9 -23.02 19.94 25.06
C HIS A 9 -22.33 18.60 24.80
N MET A 10 -23.10 17.57 24.40
CA MET A 10 -22.55 16.24 24.13
C MET A 10 -21.60 16.24 22.92
N THR A 11 -21.93 16.94 21.84
CA THR A 11 -21.14 16.92 20.60
C THR A 11 -19.94 17.86 20.61
N GLN A 12 -20.00 18.95 21.37
CA GLN A 12 -18.97 20.00 21.38
C GLN A 12 -18.12 20.04 22.66
N VAL A 13 -18.61 19.46 23.77
CA VAL A 13 -17.92 19.48 25.07
C VAL A 13 -17.58 18.06 25.52
N SER A 14 -18.56 17.27 25.96
CA SER A 14 -18.32 15.96 26.58
C SER A 14 -17.69 14.96 25.62
N GLY A 15 -18.18 14.93 24.38
CA GLY A 15 -17.70 14.06 23.31
C GLY A 15 -16.22 14.27 22.98
N PRO A 16 -15.81 15.48 22.56
CA PRO A 16 -14.42 15.82 22.28
C PRO A 16 -13.49 15.56 23.47
N MET A 17 -13.94 15.85 24.69
CA MET A 17 -13.17 15.65 25.91
C MET A 17 -12.93 14.17 26.25
N THR A 18 -13.87 13.29 25.89
CA THR A 18 -13.89 11.88 26.34
C THR A 18 -13.43 10.88 25.28
N LYS A 19 -13.74 11.11 24.00
CA LYS A 19 -13.56 10.11 22.93
C LYS A 19 -12.11 9.64 22.74
N GLY A 20 -11.14 10.54 22.88
CA GLY A 20 -9.72 10.18 22.78
C GLY A 20 -9.28 9.26 23.92
N LEU A 21 -9.80 9.49 25.12
CA LEU A 21 -9.54 8.66 26.28
C LEU A 21 -10.20 7.28 26.14
N MET A 22 -11.42 7.22 25.61
CA MET A 22 -12.12 5.97 25.30
C MET A 22 -11.28 5.10 24.35
N VAL A 23 -10.75 5.68 23.27
CA VAL A 23 -9.87 4.96 22.33
C VAL A 23 -8.60 4.48 23.04
N LYS A 24 -7.94 5.32 23.86
CA LYS A 24 -6.73 4.96 24.63
C LYS A 24 -6.94 3.70 25.47
N TYR A 25 -8.12 3.53 26.07
CA TYR A 25 -8.41 2.40 26.95
C TYR A 25 -9.06 1.20 26.25
N GLY A 26 -9.25 1.22 24.93
CA GLY A 26 -9.75 0.06 24.19
C GLY A 26 -11.27 -0.03 24.07
N ILE A 27 -11.98 1.08 24.33
CA ILE A 27 -13.40 1.20 23.95
C ILE A 27 -13.49 1.15 22.42
N VAL A 28 -14.35 0.27 21.89
CA VAL A 28 -14.43 -0.01 20.46
C VAL A 28 -15.51 0.80 19.75
N GLN A 29 -16.56 1.22 20.47
CA GLN A 29 -17.62 2.03 19.89
C GLN A 29 -18.29 2.90 20.97
N TRP A 30 -18.67 4.13 20.59
CA TRP A 30 -19.60 4.95 21.36
C TRP A 30 -20.58 5.61 20.41
N LYS A 31 -21.87 5.32 20.58
CA LYS A 31 -22.98 5.87 19.79
C LYS A 31 -23.98 6.56 20.73
N MET A 32 -24.55 7.67 20.25
CA MET A 32 -25.61 8.38 20.95
C MET A 32 -26.81 8.54 20.03
N LEU A 33 -27.96 8.06 20.48
CA LEU A 33 -29.25 8.32 19.84
C LEU A 33 -29.93 9.46 20.60
N HIS A 34 -30.16 10.59 19.92
CA HIS A 34 -30.86 11.74 20.48
C HIS A 34 -32.36 11.66 20.16
N ASN A 35 -33.19 11.48 21.18
CA ASN A 35 -34.63 11.29 21.08
C ASN A 35 -35.37 12.61 21.33
N THR A 36 -35.21 13.56 20.42
CA THR A 36 -35.96 14.82 20.44
C THR A 36 -37.48 14.58 20.48
N THR A 37 -38.23 15.58 20.92
CA THR A 37 -39.69 15.55 20.89
C THR A 37 -40.21 15.25 19.48
N GLU A 38 -39.57 15.82 18.45
CA GLU A 38 -39.90 15.55 17.04
C GLU A 38 -39.66 14.08 16.66
N THR A 39 -38.45 13.55 16.90
CA THR A 39 -38.12 12.16 16.52
C THR A 39 -38.92 11.12 17.31
N ARG A 40 -39.24 11.38 18.59
CA ARG A 40 -40.13 10.53 19.37
C ARG A 40 -41.56 10.53 18.83
N ASN A 41 -42.06 11.65 18.31
CA ASN A 41 -43.38 11.70 17.69
C ASN A 41 -43.45 10.84 16.40
N LEU A 42 -42.33 10.68 15.68
CA LEU A 42 -42.27 9.79 14.51
C LEU A 42 -42.48 8.32 14.88
N MET A 43 -42.05 7.88 16.07
CA MET A 43 -42.25 6.48 16.52
C MET A 43 -43.73 6.06 16.53
N ARG A 44 -44.66 7.00 16.75
CA ARG A 44 -46.10 6.71 16.74
C ARG A 44 -46.61 6.22 15.39
N GLN A 45 -45.89 6.50 14.31
CA GLN A 45 -46.24 6.02 12.97
C GLN A 45 -45.94 4.53 12.78
N LEU A 46 -45.16 3.93 13.69
CA LEU A 46 -44.71 2.54 13.62
C LEU A 46 -45.41 1.64 14.64
N PHE A 47 -46.35 2.18 15.42
CA PHE A 47 -47.09 1.39 16.41
C PHE A 47 -47.97 0.34 15.72
N ASP A 48 -48.02 -0.83 16.33
CA ASP A 48 -48.96 -1.91 15.99
C ASP A 48 -49.81 -2.27 17.21
N ASP A 49 -50.64 -3.31 17.11
CA ASP A 49 -51.55 -3.74 18.18
C ASP A 49 -50.84 -4.13 19.50
N HIS A 50 -49.54 -4.42 19.46
CA HIS A 50 -48.75 -4.90 20.59
C HIS A 50 -47.66 -3.92 21.05
N MET A 51 -47.12 -3.10 20.14
CA MET A 51 -45.94 -2.26 20.36
C MET A 51 -46.29 -0.76 20.39
N ILE A 52 -47.04 -0.36 21.43
CA ILE A 52 -47.59 1.01 21.57
C ILE A 52 -46.87 1.88 22.62
N ASN A 53 -45.96 1.31 23.40
CA ASN A 53 -45.32 2.02 24.51
C ASN A 53 -44.11 2.84 24.02
N LEU A 54 -44.13 4.14 24.29
CA LEU A 54 -43.03 5.04 23.94
C LEU A 54 -42.07 5.22 25.12
N ALA A 55 -40.78 5.02 24.87
CA ALA A 55 -39.76 5.29 25.86
C ALA A 55 -39.63 6.81 26.12
N GLU A 56 -39.61 7.20 27.40
CA GLU A 56 -39.54 8.61 27.81
C GLU A 56 -38.11 9.19 27.85
N PHE A 57 -37.10 8.42 27.43
CA PHE A 57 -35.70 8.86 27.47
C PHE A 57 -35.37 9.83 26.33
N ASP A 58 -34.72 10.94 26.67
CA ASP A 58 -34.27 11.95 25.70
C ASP A 58 -33.01 11.54 24.92
N CYS A 59 -32.27 10.54 25.43
CA CYS A 59 -31.07 10.03 24.76
C CYS A 59 -30.75 8.58 25.18
N PHE A 60 -30.20 7.79 24.25
CA PHE A 60 -29.50 6.55 24.56
C PHE A 60 -28.02 6.67 24.23
N SER A 61 -27.15 6.53 25.22
CA SER A 61 -25.69 6.48 25.02
C SER A 61 -25.21 5.05 25.17
N GLN A 62 -24.75 4.45 24.07
CA GLN A 62 -24.27 3.07 24.03
C GLN A 62 -22.75 3.05 23.84
N VAL A 63 -22.05 2.42 24.79
CA VAL A 63 -20.60 2.24 24.74
C VAL A 63 -20.30 0.75 24.66
N THR A 64 -19.54 0.33 23.64
CA THR A 64 -19.09 -1.05 23.45
C THR A 64 -17.61 -1.16 23.76
N PHE A 65 -17.23 -2.16 24.54
CA PHE A 65 -15.85 -2.42 24.97
C PHE A 65 -15.56 -3.92 25.04
N LYS A 66 -14.28 -4.29 24.96
CA LYS A 66 -13.85 -5.70 25.00
C LYS A 66 -13.89 -6.27 26.41
N SER A 67 -13.53 -5.47 27.41
CA SER A 67 -13.55 -5.86 28.82
C SER A 67 -14.09 -4.73 29.69
N ILE A 68 -14.85 -5.08 30.73
CA ILE A 68 -15.29 -4.10 31.73
C ILE A 68 -14.10 -3.44 32.45
N ASP A 69 -12.96 -4.13 32.54
CA ASP A 69 -11.78 -3.57 33.20
C ASP A 69 -11.14 -2.44 32.39
N ASP A 70 -11.30 -2.45 31.07
CA ASP A 70 -10.90 -1.34 30.20
C ASP A 70 -11.64 -0.06 30.59
N TYR A 71 -12.96 -0.18 30.78
CA TYR A 71 -13.81 0.92 31.21
C TYR A 71 -13.48 1.37 32.64
N LYS A 72 -13.18 0.44 33.56
CA LYS A 72 -12.74 0.80 34.92
C LYS A 72 -11.42 1.57 34.93
N ARG A 73 -10.42 1.12 34.17
CA ARG A 73 -9.12 1.81 34.06
C ARG A 73 -9.27 3.21 33.47
N MET A 74 -10.14 3.37 32.48
CA MET A 74 -10.48 4.69 31.93
C MET A 74 -11.01 5.65 33.02
N ARG A 75 -11.92 5.19 33.90
CA ARG A 75 -12.45 6.02 34.99
C ARG A 75 -11.43 6.36 36.08
N GLN A 76 -10.31 5.63 36.14
CA GLN A 76 -9.21 5.90 37.07
C GLN A 76 -8.19 6.88 36.50
N ASP A 77 -8.24 7.20 35.20
CA ASP A 77 -7.29 8.10 34.57
C ASP A 77 -7.33 9.50 35.22
N PRO A 78 -6.17 10.13 35.54
CA PRO A 78 -6.12 11.45 36.15
C PRO A 78 -6.87 12.53 35.34
N TRP A 79 -6.82 12.46 34.01
CA TRP A 79 -7.57 13.35 33.13
C TRP A 79 -9.06 13.14 33.29
N TYR A 80 -9.52 11.88 33.32
CA TYR A 80 -10.93 11.57 33.55
C TYR A 80 -11.40 12.15 34.87
N ARG A 81 -10.67 11.90 35.96
CA ARG A 81 -11.05 12.38 37.30
C ARG A 81 -11.09 13.90 37.40
N LYS A 82 -10.22 14.61 36.68
CA LYS A 82 -10.12 16.06 36.74
C LYS A 82 -11.12 16.78 35.83
N GLN A 83 -11.34 16.26 34.62
CA GLN A 83 -12.04 16.98 33.55
C GLN A 83 -13.39 16.37 33.18
N ILE A 84 -13.55 15.05 33.32
CA ILE A 84 -14.73 14.32 32.82
C ILE A 84 -15.66 13.91 33.97
N ALA A 85 -15.09 13.53 35.12
CA ALA A 85 -15.86 13.10 36.28
C ALA A 85 -16.73 14.26 36.77
N GLY A 86 -18.04 14.00 36.86
CA GLY A 86 -19.04 14.99 37.30
C GLY A 86 -19.67 15.81 36.19
N ASP A 87 -19.18 15.77 34.94
CA ASP A 87 -19.74 16.57 33.84
C ASP A 87 -21.23 16.25 33.57
N HIS A 88 -21.64 15.01 33.81
CA HIS A 88 -23.04 14.56 33.69
C HIS A 88 -24.01 15.35 34.58
N VAL A 89 -23.56 15.96 35.67
CA VAL A 89 -24.42 16.80 36.53
C VAL A 89 -24.80 18.11 35.82
N ASN A 90 -24.03 18.54 34.82
CA ASN A 90 -24.31 19.77 34.06
C ASN A 90 -25.43 19.58 33.03
N PHE A 91 -25.64 18.35 32.54
CA PHE A 91 -26.50 18.10 31.39
C PHE A 91 -27.54 16.99 31.58
N ALA A 92 -27.35 16.07 32.52
CA ALA A 92 -28.24 14.94 32.74
C ALA A 92 -29.03 15.07 34.04
N ASP A 93 -30.28 14.62 34.01
CA ASP A 93 -31.05 14.33 35.22
C ASP A 93 -30.56 13.00 35.80
N THR A 94 -29.72 13.07 36.83
CA THR A 94 -29.12 11.87 37.45
C THR A 94 -30.10 11.04 38.26
N GLN A 95 -31.30 11.56 38.55
CA GLN A 95 -32.36 10.81 39.24
C GLN A 95 -33.16 9.94 38.27
N ARG A 96 -33.34 10.41 37.02
CA ARG A 96 -34.04 9.66 35.96
C ARG A 96 -33.12 8.89 35.03
N SER A 97 -31.81 9.13 35.09
CA SER A 97 -30.81 8.40 34.30
C SER A 97 -30.71 6.94 34.72
N MET A 98 -30.73 6.03 33.75
CA MET A 98 -30.63 4.58 33.97
C MET A 98 -29.43 4.00 33.22
N MET A 99 -28.83 2.94 33.77
CA MET A 99 -27.68 2.24 33.16
C MET A 99 -27.92 0.74 33.14
N THR A 100 -27.47 0.08 32.08
CA THR A 100 -27.45 -1.39 31.95
C THR A 100 -26.19 -1.83 31.22
N ILE A 101 -25.88 -3.13 31.30
CA ILE A 101 -24.78 -3.77 30.58
C ILE A 101 -25.26 -5.10 30.01
N GLY A 102 -24.86 -5.41 28.80
CA GLY A 102 -25.25 -6.63 28.09
C GLY A 102 -24.42 -6.85 26.84
N TRP A 103 -24.85 -7.81 26.02
CA TRP A 103 -24.23 -8.13 24.73
C TRP A 103 -24.99 -7.45 23.59
N VAL A 104 -24.26 -7.07 22.54
CA VAL A 104 -24.82 -6.50 21.31
C VAL A 104 -24.64 -7.53 20.21
N THR A 105 -25.71 -7.82 19.48
CA THR A 105 -25.69 -8.68 18.30
C THR A 105 -26.08 -7.84 17.10
N ASP A 106 -25.16 -7.66 16.16
CA ASP A 106 -25.43 -6.98 14.90
C ASP A 106 -25.89 -8.01 13.87
N PHE A 107 -27.11 -7.85 13.34
CA PHE A 107 -27.63 -8.67 12.24
C PHE A 107 -27.43 -8.01 10.87
N ILE A 108 -27.45 -6.67 10.86
CA ILE A 108 -27.33 -5.85 9.67
C ILE A 108 -26.33 -4.73 9.97
N GLU A 109 -25.38 -4.52 9.08
CA GLU A 109 -24.41 -3.44 9.15
C GLU A 109 -24.31 -2.75 7.78
N HIS A 110 -24.34 -1.42 7.75
CA HIS A 110 -24.29 -0.62 6.52
C HIS A 110 -25.34 -1.02 5.45
N GLY A 111 -26.51 -1.49 5.87
CA GLY A 111 -27.59 -1.93 4.98
C GLY A 111 -27.38 -3.30 4.33
N LYS A 112 -26.37 -4.06 4.77
CA LYS A 112 -26.11 -5.44 4.33
C LYS A 112 -26.14 -6.41 5.52
N LEU A 113 -26.30 -7.69 5.23
CA LEU A 113 -26.13 -8.74 6.24
C LEU A 113 -24.68 -8.72 6.75
N VAL A 114 -24.47 -8.90 8.06
CA VAL A 114 -23.12 -8.91 8.65
C VAL A 114 -22.22 -9.96 8.00
N GLU A 115 -22.80 -11.10 7.59
CA GLU A 115 -22.09 -12.16 6.86
C GLU A 115 -21.54 -11.68 5.52
N ASP A 116 -22.32 -10.90 4.76
CA ASP A 116 -21.90 -10.34 3.47
C ASP A 116 -20.80 -9.28 3.66
N VAL A 117 -20.93 -8.42 4.68
CA VAL A 117 -19.90 -7.41 5.00
C VAL A 117 -18.59 -8.09 5.39
N ALA A 118 -18.65 -9.15 6.19
CA ALA A 118 -17.48 -9.94 6.54
C ALA A 118 -16.85 -10.58 5.29
N ALA A 119 -17.66 -11.18 4.42
CA ALA A 119 -17.19 -11.81 3.19
C ALA A 119 -16.51 -10.79 2.24
N ASP A 120 -17.11 -9.61 2.04
CA ASP A 120 -16.56 -8.52 1.24
C ASP A 120 -15.19 -8.08 1.76
N ASN A 121 -15.08 -7.86 3.08
CA ASN A 121 -13.83 -7.45 3.74
C ASN A 121 -12.73 -8.52 3.60
N LEU A 122 -13.07 -9.81 3.77
CA LEU A 122 -12.13 -10.91 3.56
C LEU A 122 -11.66 -11.00 2.10
N SER A 123 -12.57 -10.80 1.15
CA SER A 123 -12.28 -10.82 -0.30
C SER A 123 -11.31 -9.70 -0.68
N GLU A 124 -11.54 -8.48 -0.20
CA GLU A 124 -10.68 -7.32 -0.48
C GLU A 124 -9.28 -7.51 0.12
N ALA A 125 -9.19 -7.94 1.39
CA ALA A 125 -7.91 -8.24 2.04
C ALA A 125 -7.12 -9.34 1.32
N THR A 126 -7.81 -10.38 0.87
CA THR A 126 -7.22 -11.49 0.10
C THR A 126 -6.70 -10.98 -1.25
N THR A 127 -7.46 -10.13 -1.93
CA THR A 127 -7.10 -9.55 -3.23
C THR A 127 -5.86 -8.67 -3.10
N THR A 128 -5.83 -7.77 -2.12
CA THR A 128 -4.66 -6.92 -1.81
C THR A 128 -3.41 -7.77 -1.59
N THR A 129 -3.52 -8.87 -0.83
CA THR A 129 -2.39 -9.76 -0.50
C THR A 129 -1.87 -10.49 -1.74
N LYS A 130 -2.78 -11.02 -2.58
CA LYS A 130 -2.42 -11.70 -3.84
C LYS A 130 -1.68 -10.78 -4.82
N LEU A 131 -2.15 -9.54 -4.97
CA LEU A 131 -1.52 -8.55 -5.85
C LEU A 131 -0.08 -8.23 -5.42
N GLN A 132 0.16 -8.12 -4.12
CA GLN A 132 1.50 -7.86 -3.58
C GLN A 132 2.43 -9.04 -3.78
N ALA A 133 1.95 -10.25 -3.52
CA ALA A 133 2.72 -11.47 -3.77
C ALA A 133 3.11 -11.57 -5.25
N ALA A 134 2.18 -11.30 -6.16
CA ALA A 134 2.46 -11.27 -7.60
C ALA A 134 3.51 -10.21 -7.95
N ALA A 135 3.40 -8.99 -7.40
CA ALA A 135 4.38 -7.93 -7.65
C ALA A 135 5.79 -8.31 -7.18
N VAL A 136 5.91 -8.88 -5.98
CA VAL A 136 7.19 -9.36 -5.41
C VAL A 136 7.80 -10.46 -6.28
N ILE A 137 6.99 -11.45 -6.69
CA ILE A 137 7.46 -12.57 -7.51
C ILE A 137 7.95 -12.06 -8.86
N VAL A 138 7.15 -11.24 -9.56
CA VAL A 138 7.51 -10.71 -10.88
C VAL A 138 8.74 -9.79 -10.79
N GLY A 139 8.84 -8.94 -9.75
CA GLY A 139 10.00 -8.08 -9.53
C GLY A 139 11.29 -8.87 -9.25
N SER A 140 11.21 -9.93 -8.44
CA SER A 140 12.34 -10.81 -8.14
C SER A 140 12.79 -11.58 -9.38
N PHE A 141 11.83 -12.13 -10.13
CA PHE A 141 12.07 -12.80 -11.41
C PHE A 141 12.73 -11.85 -12.42
N LEU A 142 12.22 -10.62 -12.56
CA LEU A 142 12.78 -9.60 -13.44
C LEU A 142 14.25 -9.32 -13.12
N SER A 143 14.58 -9.15 -11.82
CA SER A 143 15.97 -8.96 -11.40
C SER A 143 16.84 -10.16 -11.75
N GLY A 144 16.41 -11.38 -11.42
CA GLY A 144 17.15 -12.61 -11.74
C GLY A 144 17.39 -12.79 -13.24
N PHE A 145 16.36 -12.52 -14.06
CA PHE A 145 16.47 -12.52 -15.52
C PHE A 145 17.48 -11.47 -16.03
N MET A 146 17.49 -10.27 -15.45
CA MET A 146 18.45 -9.23 -15.83
C MET A 146 19.89 -9.57 -15.41
N VAL A 147 20.08 -10.11 -14.21
CA VAL A 147 21.39 -10.51 -13.70
C VAL A 147 22.01 -11.60 -14.58
N SER A 148 21.23 -12.56 -15.08
CA SER A 148 21.74 -13.63 -15.93
C SER A 148 22.35 -13.12 -17.23
N LEU A 149 21.84 -12.01 -17.79
CA LEU A 149 22.45 -11.36 -18.94
C LEU A 149 23.86 -10.87 -18.63
N SER A 150 24.05 -10.19 -17.49
CA SER A 150 25.35 -9.64 -17.10
C SER A 150 26.35 -10.69 -16.63
N ILE A 151 25.92 -11.75 -15.94
CA ILE A 151 26.81 -12.76 -15.35
C ILE A 151 27.10 -13.91 -16.31
N ILE A 152 26.16 -14.26 -17.21
CA ILE A 152 26.30 -15.43 -18.08
C ILE A 152 26.41 -15.00 -19.54
N ALA A 153 25.40 -14.27 -20.05
CA ALA A 153 25.35 -14.00 -21.48
C ALA A 153 26.51 -13.12 -21.96
N ILE A 154 26.81 -12.02 -21.27
CA ILE A 154 27.89 -11.12 -21.69
C ILE A 154 29.28 -11.78 -21.64
N PRO A 155 29.70 -12.47 -20.55
CA PRO A 155 30.97 -13.18 -20.55
C PRO A 155 31.10 -14.20 -21.68
N VAL A 156 30.04 -14.97 -21.96
CA VAL A 156 30.03 -15.91 -23.10
C VAL A 156 30.22 -15.19 -24.43
N LEU A 157 29.59 -14.03 -24.63
CA LEU A 157 29.78 -13.23 -25.84
C LEU A 157 31.20 -12.69 -25.94
N VAL A 158 31.80 -12.22 -24.85
CA VAL A 158 33.17 -11.71 -24.85
C VAL A 158 34.18 -12.83 -25.13
N GLU A 159 34.05 -13.98 -24.46
CA GLU A 159 35.03 -15.07 -24.55
C GLU A 159 34.97 -15.87 -25.88
N THR A 160 33.81 -15.92 -26.54
CA THR A 160 33.63 -16.78 -27.72
C THR A 160 33.84 -16.07 -29.06
N LYS A 161 34.05 -14.75 -29.06
CA LYS A 161 34.18 -13.96 -30.29
C LYS A 161 35.64 -13.82 -30.70
N THR A 162 35.86 -13.87 -32.00
CA THR A 162 37.17 -13.66 -32.63
C THR A 162 37.25 -12.33 -33.41
N ASP A 163 36.14 -11.59 -33.48
CA ASP A 163 36.00 -10.36 -34.26
C ASP A 163 35.07 -9.35 -33.56
N ALA A 164 35.50 -8.09 -33.49
CA ALA A 164 34.80 -7.00 -32.83
C ALA A 164 33.40 -6.77 -33.45
N ASN A 165 33.30 -6.91 -34.78
CA ASN A 165 32.03 -6.77 -35.51
C ASN A 165 30.97 -7.75 -34.99
N GLN A 166 31.37 -9.02 -34.83
CA GLN A 166 30.45 -10.04 -34.34
C GLN A 166 30.03 -9.76 -32.89
N LEU A 167 30.94 -9.28 -32.04
CA LEU A 167 30.64 -8.93 -30.66
C LEU A 167 29.61 -7.80 -30.58
N PHE A 168 29.81 -6.71 -31.33
CA PHE A 168 28.85 -5.60 -31.39
C PHE A 168 27.50 -6.05 -31.94
N HIS A 169 27.50 -6.83 -33.03
CA HIS A 169 26.26 -7.33 -33.61
C HIS A 169 25.48 -8.20 -32.60
N GLN A 170 26.14 -9.11 -31.90
CA GLN A 170 25.46 -9.94 -30.89
C GLN A 170 24.97 -9.12 -29.70
N TRP A 171 25.77 -8.17 -29.21
CA TRP A 171 25.34 -7.26 -28.14
C TRP A 171 24.10 -6.46 -28.56
N THR A 172 24.05 -5.90 -29.79
CA THR A 172 22.87 -5.15 -30.25
C THR A 172 21.62 -6.03 -30.31
N ARG A 173 21.75 -7.32 -30.68
CA ARG A 173 20.65 -8.28 -30.61
C ARG A 173 20.18 -8.51 -29.17
N VAL A 174 21.10 -8.72 -28.23
CA VAL A 174 20.78 -8.86 -26.80
C VAL A 174 20.05 -7.63 -26.28
N TYR A 175 20.56 -6.44 -26.60
CA TYR A 175 19.91 -5.18 -26.23
C TYR A 175 18.50 -5.08 -26.82
N HIS A 176 18.33 -5.42 -28.10
CA HIS A 176 17.03 -5.32 -28.79
C HIS A 176 15.95 -6.17 -28.09
N TYR A 177 16.25 -7.44 -27.82
CA TYR A 177 15.30 -8.32 -27.12
C TYR A 177 15.07 -7.89 -25.67
N GLY A 178 16.13 -7.49 -24.97
CA GLY A 178 16.02 -6.99 -23.60
C GLY A 178 15.14 -5.73 -23.52
N ASN A 179 15.34 -4.77 -24.42
CA ASN A 179 14.61 -3.50 -24.43
C ASN A 179 13.13 -3.65 -24.83
N GLN A 180 12.79 -4.68 -25.62
CA GLN A 180 11.39 -4.99 -25.93
C GLN A 180 10.63 -5.58 -24.74
N LEU A 181 11.30 -6.39 -23.90
CA LEU A 181 10.65 -7.15 -22.83
C LEU A 181 10.76 -6.48 -21.45
N ILE A 182 11.97 -6.11 -21.04
CA ILE A 182 12.29 -5.71 -19.65
C ILE A 182 11.50 -4.47 -19.19
N PRO A 183 11.37 -3.37 -19.98
CA PRO A 183 10.59 -2.21 -19.56
C PRO A 183 9.11 -2.53 -19.36
N GLY A 184 8.54 -3.40 -20.20
CA GLY A 184 7.14 -3.83 -20.08
C GLY A 184 6.87 -4.57 -18.77
N ILE A 185 7.77 -5.50 -18.39
CA ILE A 185 7.66 -6.22 -17.11
C ILE A 185 7.78 -5.24 -15.94
N ALA A 186 8.75 -4.31 -15.97
CA ALA A 186 8.94 -3.33 -14.90
C ALA A 186 7.72 -2.40 -14.71
N ILE A 187 7.11 -1.95 -15.81
CA ILE A 187 5.87 -1.17 -15.78
C ILE A 187 4.72 -2.01 -15.20
N GLY A 188 4.58 -3.27 -15.63
CA GLY A 188 3.58 -4.19 -15.08
C GLY A 188 3.73 -4.38 -13.56
N THR A 189 4.95 -4.61 -13.09
CA THR A 189 5.25 -4.71 -11.64
C THR A 189 4.93 -3.42 -10.90
N PHE A 190 5.26 -2.25 -11.47
CA PHE A 190 4.89 -0.95 -10.91
C PHE A 190 3.38 -0.77 -10.80
N LEU A 191 2.61 -1.17 -11.81
CA LEU A 191 1.15 -1.09 -11.79
C LEU A 191 0.55 -2.02 -10.73
N LEU A 192 1.08 -3.23 -10.54
CA LEU A 192 0.66 -4.12 -9.45
C LEU A 192 0.90 -3.49 -8.08
N TYR A 193 2.10 -2.94 -7.83
CA TYR A 193 2.39 -2.22 -6.58
C TYR A 193 1.50 -1.00 -6.40
N THR A 194 1.24 -0.26 -7.47
CA THR A 194 0.38 0.93 -7.45
C THR A 194 -1.06 0.56 -7.10
N PHE A 195 -1.61 -0.49 -7.70
CA PHE A 195 -2.96 -0.94 -7.42
C PHE A 195 -3.09 -1.45 -5.98
N ALA A 196 -2.13 -2.25 -5.50
CA ALA A 196 -2.07 -2.67 -4.11
C ALA A 196 -1.91 -1.49 -3.12
N CYS A 197 -1.14 -0.46 -3.51
CA CYS A 197 -0.98 0.78 -2.75
C CYS A 197 -2.30 1.54 -2.63
N PHE A 198 -3.07 1.66 -3.71
CA PHE A 198 -4.37 2.32 -3.70
C PHE A 198 -5.35 1.62 -2.75
N GLN A 199 -5.50 0.29 -2.84
CA GLN A 199 -6.38 -0.47 -1.93
C GLN A 199 -5.97 -0.29 -0.46
N ARG A 200 -4.67 -0.35 -0.16
CA ARG A 200 -4.18 -0.12 1.22
C ARG A 200 -4.38 1.31 1.73
N ARG A 201 -4.36 2.30 0.83
CA ARG A 201 -4.55 3.70 1.21
C ARG A 201 -6.00 4.02 1.54
N THR A 202 -6.95 3.33 0.92
CA THR A 202 -8.40 3.52 1.14
C THR A 202 -8.95 2.72 2.31
N ALA A 203 -8.17 1.78 2.87
CA ALA A 203 -8.55 1.02 4.06
C ALA A 203 -8.70 1.92 5.30
N GLU A 204 -9.55 1.50 6.26
CA GLU A 204 -9.84 2.25 7.50
C GLU A 204 -8.60 2.62 8.32
N ARG A 205 -7.54 1.80 8.24
CA ARG A 205 -6.25 2.03 8.89
C ARG A 205 -5.11 1.90 7.87
N PRO A 206 -4.77 2.97 7.15
CA PRO A 206 -3.78 2.91 6.08
C PRO A 206 -2.37 2.76 6.65
N LYS A 207 -1.86 1.53 6.66
CA LYS A 207 -0.47 1.22 7.02
C LYS A 207 0.31 0.77 5.79
N SER A 208 1.61 1.06 5.78
CA SER A 208 2.59 0.49 4.84
C SER A 208 2.34 0.77 3.34
N TRP A 209 1.34 1.59 2.98
CA TRP A 209 1.06 1.99 1.59
C TRP A 209 2.23 2.77 0.96
N ARG A 210 2.94 3.58 1.76
CA ARG A 210 4.12 4.33 1.32
C ARG A 210 5.25 3.41 0.87
N LEU A 211 5.40 2.26 1.52
CA LEU A 211 6.41 1.27 1.16
C LEU A 211 6.05 0.59 -0.17
N LEU A 212 4.77 0.29 -0.42
CA LEU A 212 4.32 -0.23 -1.72
C LEU A 212 4.55 0.77 -2.85
N ALA A 213 4.25 2.05 -2.62
CA ALA A 213 4.55 3.11 -3.58
C ALA A 213 6.05 3.19 -3.88
N LEU A 214 6.88 3.16 -2.83
CA LEU A 214 8.34 3.16 -2.97
C LEU A 214 8.85 1.94 -3.74
N ALA A 215 8.34 0.74 -3.43
CA ALA A 215 8.70 -0.50 -4.12
C ALA A 215 8.45 -0.42 -5.64
N GLY A 216 7.27 0.09 -6.01
CA GLY A 216 6.94 0.35 -7.41
C GLY A 216 7.89 1.35 -8.07
N LEU A 217 8.11 2.51 -7.44
CA LEU A 217 8.95 3.58 -7.99
C LEU A 217 10.40 3.12 -8.20
N VAL A 218 10.96 2.41 -7.22
CA VAL A 218 12.31 1.84 -7.33
C VAL A 218 12.36 0.83 -8.49
N THR A 219 11.35 -0.03 -8.64
CA THR A 219 11.31 -1.02 -9.73
C THR A 219 11.28 -0.37 -11.11
N VAL A 220 10.41 0.61 -11.34
CA VAL A 220 10.28 1.27 -12.66
C VAL A 220 11.46 2.21 -12.97
N SER A 221 12.23 2.61 -11.95
CA SER A 221 13.37 3.52 -12.13
C SER A 221 14.55 2.90 -12.92
N ILE A 222 14.47 1.63 -13.31
CA ILE A 222 15.36 1.07 -14.35
C ILE A 222 15.29 1.87 -15.66
N ILE A 223 14.14 2.48 -15.98
CA ILE A 223 13.94 3.27 -17.20
C ILE A 223 14.77 4.56 -17.15
N PRO A 224 14.59 5.47 -16.17
CA PRO A 224 15.42 6.66 -16.05
C PRO A 224 16.90 6.31 -15.86
N PHE A 225 17.26 5.24 -15.14
CA PHE A 225 18.65 4.79 -15.06
C PHE A 225 19.24 4.48 -16.45
N THR A 226 18.46 3.79 -17.30
CA THR A 226 18.90 3.47 -18.67
C THR A 226 19.09 4.74 -19.51
N LEU A 227 18.16 5.67 -19.44
CA LEU A 227 18.18 6.91 -20.23
C LEU A 227 19.29 7.87 -19.79
N LEU A 228 19.56 7.96 -18.49
CA LEU A 228 20.51 8.93 -17.92
C LEU A 228 21.93 8.38 -17.82
N ILE A 229 22.10 7.11 -17.46
CA ILE A 229 23.42 6.53 -17.17
C ILE A 229 23.92 5.66 -18.32
N MET A 230 23.08 4.78 -18.86
CA MET A 230 23.53 3.79 -19.86
C MET A 230 23.50 4.31 -21.30
N LYS A 231 22.65 5.31 -21.60
CA LYS A 231 22.44 5.81 -22.96
C LYS A 231 23.73 6.19 -23.70
N PRO A 232 24.71 6.92 -23.12
CA PRO A 232 25.93 7.27 -23.84
C PRO A 232 26.72 6.06 -24.31
N THR A 233 26.84 5.03 -23.47
CA THR A 233 27.51 3.77 -23.82
C THR A 233 26.72 2.97 -24.85
N ASN A 234 25.39 2.94 -24.72
CA ASN A 234 24.52 2.30 -25.70
C ASN A 234 24.70 2.93 -27.09
N ASP A 235 24.63 4.27 -27.17
CA ASP A 235 24.79 5.02 -28.42
C ASP A 235 26.16 4.77 -29.05
N LYS A 236 27.22 4.72 -28.24
CA LYS A 236 28.57 4.38 -28.70
C LYS A 236 28.64 2.96 -29.30
N LEU A 237 28.07 1.97 -28.61
CA LEU A 237 28.04 0.58 -29.09
C LEU A 237 27.23 0.44 -30.39
N PHE A 238 26.09 1.12 -30.51
CA PHE A 238 25.31 1.14 -31.75
C PHE A 238 26.06 1.81 -32.90
N HIS A 239 26.74 2.93 -32.63
CA HIS A 239 27.55 3.61 -33.63
C HIS A 239 28.67 2.70 -34.13
N LEU A 240 29.41 2.05 -33.23
CA LEU A 240 30.49 1.13 -33.60
C LEU A 240 29.97 -0.07 -34.42
N GLU A 241 28.85 -0.70 -34.04
CA GLU A 241 28.22 -1.75 -34.86
C GLU A 241 27.95 -1.27 -36.29
N SER A 242 27.40 -0.07 -36.43
CA SER A 242 27.03 0.48 -37.74
C SER A 242 28.25 0.74 -38.63
N VAL A 243 29.35 1.24 -38.06
CA VAL A 243 30.59 1.53 -38.78
C VAL A 243 31.30 0.25 -39.18
N THR A 244 31.52 -0.67 -38.23
CA THR A 244 32.25 -1.93 -38.49
C THR A 244 31.50 -2.83 -39.47
N ARG A 245 30.15 -2.79 -39.51
CA ARG A 245 29.36 -3.50 -40.51
C ARG A 245 29.58 -3.01 -41.95
N THR A 246 29.98 -1.76 -42.13
CA THR A 246 30.16 -1.13 -43.46
C THR A 246 31.61 -1.05 -43.94
N ALA A 247 32.57 -1.41 -43.09
CA ALA A 247 34.00 -1.34 -43.38
C ALA A 247 34.44 -2.42 -44.40
N LYS A 248 35.38 -2.08 -45.30
CA LYS A 248 35.90 -2.98 -46.35
C LYS A 248 37.03 -3.88 -45.82
N PRO A 249 37.19 -5.13 -46.31
CA PRO A 249 38.12 -6.13 -45.77
C PRO A 249 39.63 -5.79 -45.77
N ALA A 250 40.08 -4.74 -46.47
CA ALA A 250 41.49 -4.51 -46.80
C ALA A 250 42.34 -3.88 -45.66
N GLU A 251 41.75 -3.34 -44.60
CA GLU A 251 42.45 -2.57 -43.55
C GLU A 251 42.75 -3.36 -42.26
N HIS A 252 42.62 -4.70 -42.29
CA HIS A 252 42.05 -5.45 -41.15
C HIS A 252 43.00 -6.27 -40.24
N ALA A 253 44.31 -6.40 -40.44
CA ALA A 253 45.06 -7.43 -39.69
C ALA A 253 45.57 -7.02 -38.29
N GLY A 254 46.25 -5.86 -38.16
CA GLY A 254 46.82 -5.38 -36.88
C GLY A 254 45.90 -4.45 -36.09
N VAL A 255 45.03 -3.72 -36.79
CA VAL A 255 44.03 -2.81 -36.21
C VAL A 255 42.91 -3.58 -35.49
N LYS A 256 42.54 -4.76 -36.01
CA LYS A 256 41.46 -5.60 -35.45
C LYS A 256 41.68 -6.09 -34.03
N ALA A 257 42.91 -6.39 -33.63
CA ALA A 257 43.18 -6.91 -32.28
C ALA A 257 43.01 -5.82 -31.21
N ILE A 258 43.42 -4.58 -31.52
CA ILE A 258 43.22 -3.41 -30.66
C ILE A 258 41.72 -3.03 -30.65
N GLU A 259 41.05 -3.10 -31.80
CA GLU A 259 39.61 -2.84 -31.93
C GLU A 259 38.75 -3.87 -31.16
N LEU A 260 39.16 -5.15 -31.15
CA LEU A 260 38.48 -6.20 -30.37
C LEU A 260 38.61 -5.97 -28.87
N LYS A 261 39.82 -5.67 -28.37
CA LYS A 261 40.01 -5.40 -26.94
C LYS A 261 39.20 -4.19 -26.46
N GLU A 262 39.17 -3.11 -27.25
CA GLU A 262 38.33 -1.95 -26.95
C GLU A 262 36.83 -2.29 -26.97
N ALA A 263 36.40 -3.17 -27.88
CA ALA A 263 35.03 -3.66 -27.94
C ALA A 263 34.65 -4.46 -26.68
N GLU A 264 35.52 -5.36 -26.23
CA GLU A 264 35.34 -6.16 -25.02
C GLU A 264 35.22 -5.26 -23.78
N GLU A 265 36.15 -4.32 -23.60
CA GLU A 265 36.14 -3.38 -22.48
C GLU A 265 34.83 -2.56 -22.43
N LEU A 266 34.34 -2.12 -23.59
CA LEU A 266 33.09 -1.37 -23.69
C LEU A 266 31.86 -2.21 -23.36
N VAL A 267 31.80 -3.46 -23.82
CA VAL A 267 30.71 -4.39 -23.53
C VAL A 267 30.72 -4.84 -22.06
N VAL A 268 31.90 -5.06 -21.47
CA VAL A 268 32.06 -5.36 -20.04
C VAL A 268 31.63 -4.17 -19.18
N TRP A 269 32.01 -2.95 -19.60
CA TRP A 269 31.55 -1.73 -18.92
C TRP A 269 30.02 -1.58 -19.00
N TRP A 270 29.42 -1.87 -20.15
CA TRP A 270 27.96 -1.91 -20.27
C TRP A 270 27.34 -2.94 -19.32
N ALA A 271 27.92 -4.13 -19.23
CA ALA A 271 27.41 -5.21 -18.37
C ALA A 271 27.45 -4.88 -16.89
N SER A 272 28.45 -4.11 -16.43
CA SER A 272 28.54 -3.66 -15.04
C SER A 272 27.41 -2.68 -14.69
N MET A 273 27.14 -1.70 -15.54
CA MET A 273 26.00 -0.78 -15.36
C MET A 273 24.66 -1.51 -15.45
N HIS A 274 24.55 -2.49 -16.36
CA HIS A 274 23.37 -3.35 -16.46
C HIS A 274 23.16 -4.18 -15.18
N ALA A 275 24.24 -4.68 -14.58
CA ALA A 275 24.18 -5.39 -13.30
C ALA A 275 23.70 -4.46 -12.17
N VAL A 276 24.19 -3.22 -12.11
CA VAL A 276 23.67 -2.20 -11.18
C VAL A 276 22.17 -1.98 -11.42
N ARG A 277 21.75 -1.78 -12.68
CA ARG A 277 20.34 -1.63 -13.06
C ARG A 277 19.46 -2.79 -12.59
N SER A 278 19.97 -4.02 -12.64
CA SER A 278 19.23 -5.22 -12.23
C SER A 278 18.92 -5.28 -10.73
N THR A 279 19.62 -4.50 -9.89
CA THR A 279 19.36 -4.45 -8.44
C THR A 279 18.06 -3.72 -8.10
N PHE A 280 17.56 -2.87 -9.00
CA PHE A 280 16.41 -2.01 -8.73
C PHE A 280 15.12 -2.81 -8.53
N PRO A 281 14.72 -3.75 -9.42
CA PRO A 281 13.59 -4.64 -9.16
C PRO A 281 13.76 -5.51 -7.91
N LEU A 282 15.00 -5.89 -7.55
CA LEU A 282 15.28 -6.66 -6.34
C LEU A 282 15.04 -5.83 -5.06
N ILE A 283 15.55 -4.59 -5.02
CA ILE A 283 15.30 -3.66 -3.92
C ILE A 283 13.79 -3.39 -3.82
N GLY A 284 13.11 -3.20 -4.96
CA GLY A 284 11.66 -3.08 -5.02
C GLY A 284 10.95 -4.29 -4.40
N ALA A 285 11.35 -5.51 -4.76
CA ALA A 285 10.80 -6.74 -4.19
C ALA A 285 11.03 -6.84 -2.68
N ILE A 286 12.22 -6.51 -2.18
CA ILE A 286 12.54 -6.51 -0.74
C ILE A 286 11.65 -5.50 0.00
N ILE A 287 11.50 -4.28 -0.51
CA ILE A 287 10.60 -3.28 0.09
C ILE A 287 9.15 -3.77 0.07
N GLY A 288 8.73 -4.43 -1.03
CA GLY A 288 7.42 -5.08 -1.13
C GLY A 288 7.19 -6.14 -0.06
N ILE A 289 8.19 -7.01 0.19
CA ILE A 289 8.14 -8.01 1.28
C ILE A 289 8.03 -7.33 2.63
N VAL A 290 8.83 -6.30 2.90
CA VAL A 290 8.75 -5.55 4.17
C VAL A 290 7.37 -4.91 4.32
N ALA A 291 6.81 -4.36 3.25
CA ALA A 291 5.46 -3.83 3.25
C ALA A 291 4.42 -4.92 3.58
N THR A 292 4.64 -6.16 3.13
CA THR A 292 3.86 -7.38 3.43
C THR A 292 4.02 -7.88 4.87
N LEU A 293 5.16 -7.67 5.50
CA LEU A 293 5.37 -8.14 6.88
C LEU A 293 4.91 -7.13 7.93
N TRP A 294 4.77 -5.85 7.57
CA TRP A 294 4.48 -4.76 8.50
C TRP A 294 3.00 -4.33 8.51
N HIS A 295 2.06 -5.28 8.55
CA HIS A 295 0.60 -5.07 8.59
C HIS A 295 0.07 -4.75 10.00
#